data_AF-A0AAP4B7H6-F1
#
_entry.id   AF-A0AAP4B7H6-F1
#
_cell.length_a   1.000
_cell.length_b   1.000
_cell.length_c   1.000
_cell.angle_alpha   90.00
_cell.angle_beta   90.00
_cell.angle_gamma   90.00
#
_symmetry.space_group_name_H-M   'P 1'
#
loop_
_entity.id
_entity.type
_entity.pdbx_description
1 polymer ?
#
loop_
_entity_poly.entity_id
_entity_poly.type
_entity_poly.pdbx_seq_one_letter_code
_entity_poly.pdbx_strand_id
1 'polypeptide(L)' 'MGRNRSSAHTKAQRAGRERDRNRCQVCGSKDHVEGHHIVDHQFGGAASVDNIIALCHKHHNDVHNGRLDIFKI' A
#
# COMPACT_ATOMS: atom_id res chain seq x y z
N MET A 1 -10.97 -3.23 -15.12
CA MET A 1 -12.14 -3.43 -14.23
C MET A 1 -11.64 -3.97 -12.88
N GLY A 2 -11.56 -3.13 -11.84
CA GLY A 2 -11.18 -3.61 -10.51
C GLY A 2 -12.38 -4.26 -9.82
N ARG A 3 -12.29 -5.55 -9.49
CA ARG A 3 -13.27 -6.22 -8.63
C ARG A 3 -13.39 -5.41 -7.33
N ASN A 4 -14.62 -5.18 -6.84
CA ASN A 4 -14.83 -4.52 -5.56
C ASN A 4 -13.99 -5.22 -4.50
N ARG A 5 -12.97 -4.52 -3.98
CA ARG A 5 -12.09 -5.05 -2.93
C ARG A 5 -12.96 -5.31 -1.69
N SER A 6 -12.75 -6.44 -1.03
CA SER A 6 -13.51 -6.74 0.18
C SER A 6 -13.25 -5.67 1.24
N SER A 7 -14.22 -5.46 2.14
CA SER A 7 -14.09 -4.50 3.25
C SER A 7 -12.79 -4.70 4.05
N ALA A 8 -12.31 -5.94 4.17
CA ALA A 8 -11.09 -6.29 4.89
C ALA A 8 -9.84 -5.62 4.28
N HIS A 9 -9.69 -5.62 2.95
CA HIS A 9 -8.55 -4.97 2.29
C HIS A 9 -8.59 -3.45 2.43
N THR A 10 -9.78 -2.85 2.38
CA THR A 10 -9.92 -1.41 2.61
C THR A 10 -9.53 -1.04 4.04
N LYS A 11 -9.96 -1.84 5.03
CA LYS A 11 -9.55 -1.67 6.43
C LYS A 11 -8.05 -1.83 6.62
N ALA A 12 -7.44 -2.85 6.02
CA ALA A 12 -6.00 -3.09 6.09
C ALA A 12 -5.21 -1.90 5.52
N GLN A 13 -5.56 -1.42 4.33
CA GLN A 13 -4.92 -0.26 3.70
C GLN A 13 -4.95 0.98 4.60
N ARG A 14 -6.12 1.26 5.19
CA ARG A 14 -6.27 2.37 6.14
C ARG A 14 -5.39 2.18 7.38
N ALA A 15 -5.45 1.01 8.01
CA ALA A 15 -4.68 0.74 9.21
C ALA A 15 -3.16 0.77 8.96
N GLY A 16 -2.69 0.28 7.80
CA GLY A 16 -1.28 0.38 7.39
C GLY A 16 -0.84 1.83 7.21
N ARG A 17 -1.66 2.65 6.56
CA ARG A 17 -1.41 4.11 6.47
C ARG A 17 -1.33 4.78 7.83
N GLU A 18 -2.23 4.43 8.75
CA GLU A 18 -2.26 4.98 10.10
C GLU A 18 -1.01 4.57 10.91
N ARG A 19 -0.61 3.30 10.85
CA ARG A 19 0.66 2.79 11.42
C ARG A 19 1.86 3.59 10.92
N ASP A 20 1.88 3.87 9.63
CA ASP A 20 2.93 4.62 8.94
C ASP A 20 2.78 6.15 9.10
N ARG A 21 1.90 6.59 10.01
CA ARG A 21 1.63 7.99 10.37
C ARG A 21 1.20 8.87 9.19
N ASN A 22 0.51 8.28 8.21
CA ASN A 22 0.13 8.92 6.95
C ASN A 22 1.33 9.61 6.27
N ARG A 23 2.48 8.95 6.24
CA ARG A 23 3.69 9.39 5.54
C ARG A 23 4.14 8.32 4.57
N CYS A 24 4.55 8.76 3.38
CA CYS A 24 5.19 7.89 2.41
C CYS A 24 6.47 7.28 3.02
N GLN A 25 6.57 5.95 3.00
CA GLN A 25 7.73 5.24 3.53
C GLN A 25 8.97 5.31 2.63
N VAL A 26 8.84 5.88 1.42
CA VAL A 26 9.96 6.13 0.50
C VAL A 26 10.54 7.53 0.67
N CYS A 27 9.69 8.58 0.65
CA CYS A 27 10.17 9.97 0.67
C CYS A 27 9.68 10.82 1.85
N GLY A 28 8.87 10.27 2.75
CA GLY A 28 8.36 10.98 3.93
C GLY A 28 7.22 11.98 3.68
N SER A 29 6.81 12.18 2.42
CA SER A 29 5.68 13.06 2.05
C SER A 29 4.39 12.66 2.75
N LYS A 30 3.59 13.66 3.13
CA LYS A 30 2.22 13.48 3.66
C LYS A 30 1.14 13.71 2.60
N ASP A 31 1.53 14.16 1.41
CA ASP A 31 0.59 14.49 0.35
C ASP A 31 0.08 13.22 -0.33
N HIS A 32 -1.25 13.12 -0.45
CA HIS A 32 -1.99 12.01 -1.07
C HIS A 32 -1.40 10.62 -0.76
N VAL A 33 -1.30 10.28 0.53
CA VAL A 33 -0.75 8.99 0.96
C VAL A 33 -1.81 7.89 0.84
N GLU A 34 -1.45 6.78 0.22
CA GLU A 34 -2.26 5.61 -0.07
C GLU A 34 -1.65 4.36 0.59
N GLY A 35 -2.48 3.37 0.92
CA GLY A 35 -2.00 2.09 1.44
C GLY A 35 -1.79 1.13 0.28
N HIS A 36 -0.54 0.77 0.00
CA HIS A 36 -0.19 -0.15 -1.06
C HIS A 36 -0.03 -1.57 -0.50
N HIS A 37 -0.55 -2.60 -1.19
CA HIS A 37 -0.33 -3.99 -0.80
C HIS A 37 1.06 -4.43 -1.25
N ILE A 38 1.89 -4.94 -0.34
CA ILE A 38 3.24 -5.40 -0.66
C ILE A 38 3.18 -6.68 -1.49
N VAL A 39 2.37 -7.65 -1.05
CA VAL A 39 2.00 -8.82 -1.84
C VAL A 39 0.62 -8.60 -2.41
N ASP A 40 0.53 -8.65 -3.73
CA ASP A 40 -0.72 -8.44 -4.45
C ASP A 40 -1.79 -9.47 -4.07
N HIS A 41 -3.04 -9.01 -4.00
CA HIS A 41 -4.19 -9.86 -3.69
C HIS A 41 -4.32 -11.06 -4.65
N GLN A 42 -3.98 -10.88 -5.93
CA GLN A 42 -4.05 -11.96 -6.92
C GLN A 42 -3.08 -13.11 -6.62
N PHE A 43 -2.04 -12.87 -5.83
CA PHE A 43 -1.08 -13.88 -5.38
C PHE A 43 -1.34 -14.35 -3.94
N GLY A 44 -2.55 -14.11 -3.41
CA GLY A 44 -2.92 -14.51 -2.05
C GLY A 44 -2.45 -13.54 -0.97
N GLY A 45 -2.10 -12.29 -1.33
CA GLY A 45 -1.73 -11.25 -0.39
C GLY A 45 -2.81 -11.03 0.68
N ALA A 46 -2.45 -11.23 1.94
CA ALA A 46 -3.38 -11.13 3.07
C ALA A 46 -3.92 -9.69 3.22
N ALA A 47 -5.18 -9.57 3.63
CA ALA A 47 -5.77 -8.32 4.11
C ALA A 47 -5.29 -7.99 5.54
N SER A 48 -3.97 -7.92 5.72
CA SER A 48 -3.32 -7.59 6.99
C SER A 48 -2.61 -6.25 6.88
N VAL A 49 -2.60 -5.50 8.00
CA VAL A 49 -1.81 -4.28 8.17
C VAL A 49 -0.34 -4.50 7.80
N ASP A 50 0.17 -5.68 8.11
CA ASP A 50 1.55 -6.07 7.86
C ASP A 50 1.86 -6.27 6.38
N ASN A 51 0.84 -6.43 5.54
CA ASN A 51 0.97 -6.51 4.08
C ASN A 51 0.74 -5.15 3.42
N ILE A 52 0.71 -4.06 4.18
CA ILE A 52 0.51 -2.71 3.67
C ILE A 52 1.75 -1.86 3.92
N ILE A 53 2.08 -1.01 2.96
CA ILE A 53 3.05 0.08 3.09
C ILE A 53 2.42 1.39 2.61
N ALA A 54 2.62 2.47 3.37
CA ALA A 54 2.09 3.77 2.99
C ALA A 54 2.98 4.47 1.95
N LEU A 55 2.41 4.88 0.83
CA LEU A 55 3.12 5.55 -0.27
C LEU A 55 2.37 6.80 -0.71
N CYS A 56 3.08 7.87 -1.08
CA CYS A 56 2.44 8.97 -1.79
C CYS A 56 2.07 8.51 -3.20
N HIS A 57 1.13 9.22 -3.84
CA HIS A 57 0.62 8.87 -5.16
C HIS A 57 1.73 8.58 -6.20
N LYS A 58 2.80 9.39 -6.19
CA LYS A 58 3.95 9.19 -7.08
C LYS A 58 4.61 7.83 -6.88
N HIS A 59 5.05 7.52 -5.67
CA HIS A 59 5.74 6.25 -5.40
C HIS A 59 4.80 5.05 -5.49
N HIS A 60 3.52 5.24 -5.18
CA HIS A 60 2.51 4.23 -5.39
C HIS A 60 2.41 3.82 -6.87
N ASN A 61 2.36 4.80 -7.78
CA ASN A 61 2.41 4.55 -9.21
C ASN A 61 3.77 4.03 -9.68
N ASP A 62 4.88 4.50 -9.12
CA ASP A 62 6.21 4.00 -9.50
C ASP A 62 6.34 2.50 -9.19
N VAL A 63 5.70 1.99 -8.13
CA VAL A 63 5.60 0.54 -7.85
C VAL A 63 4.75 -0.19 -8.89
N HIS A 64 3.53 0.30 -9.17
CA HIS A 64 2.66 -0.30 -10.21
C HIS A 64 3.30 -0.30 -11.60
N ASN A 65 4.18 0.65 -11.88
CA ASN A 65 4.92 0.77 -13.14
C ASN A 65 6.26 0.01 -13.15
N GLY A 66 6.61 -0.73 -12.09
CA GLY A 66 7.86 -1.49 -12.00
C GLY A 66 9.13 -0.60 -11.95
N ARG A 67 9.00 0.65 -11.50
CA ARG A 67 10.14 1.57 -11.29
C ARG A 67 10.67 1.54 -9.86
N LEU A 68 9.91 0.95 -8.94
CA LEU A 68 10.27 0.80 -7.54
C LEU A 68 9.80 -0.55 -7.03
N ASP A 69 10.73 -1.36 -6.51
CA ASP A 69 10.41 -2.63 -5.87
C ASP A 69 10.29 -2.46 -4.36
N ILE A 70 9.39 -3.24 -3.74
CA ILE A 70 9.18 -3.25 -2.29
C ILE A 70 9.54 -4.63 -1.77
N PHE A 71 10.50 -4.69 -0.86
CA PHE A 71 10.89 -5.90 -0.16
C PHE A 71 10.53 -5.78 1.31
N LYS A 72 9.94 -6.83 1.86
CA LYS A 72 9.72 -6.97 3.30
C LYS A 72 10.77 -7.92 3.86
N ILE A 73 11.54 -7.43 4.83
CA ILE A 73 12.55 -8.20 5.58
C ILE A 73 11.88 -8.81 6.82
#